data_AF-A0AAD9K8J2-F1
#
_entry.id   AF-A0AAD9K8J2-F1
#
_cell.length_a   1.000
_cell.length_b   1.000
_cell.length_c   1.000
_cell.angle_alpha   90.00
_cell.angle_beta   90.00
_cell.angle_gamma   90.00
#
_symmetry.space_group_name_H-M   'P 1'
#
loop_
_entity.id
_entity.type
_entity.pdbx_description
1 polymer ?
#
loop_
_entity_poly.entity_id
_entity_poly.type
_entity_poly.pdbx_seq_one_letter_code
_entity_poly.pdbx_strand_id
1 'polypeptide(L)'
;MTLGSGKQTRASVNSRPMYSGQNGSCWVQNRLLDLPDDVIYVILSYCDLQSLGRLSQVCRRLAYLSSQDCVWLELRKRLTAVRSKEDRHKTRGSHKRLSVREHCRYAINWMQGHFKDLRLIHHGVKQLPWLQVNNHNLWVSYKNQIRCYKQQTNGFLHELPMKLLRGHRDDVGRFVVRDNMVVSGSR
;
A
#
# COMPACT_ATOMS: atom_id res chain seq x y z
N MET A 1 -59.34 -7.02 53.97
CA MET A 1 -59.16 -5.88 54.89
C MET A 1 -59.86 -4.67 54.29
N THR A 2 -60.93 -4.23 54.96
CA THR A 2 -61.46 -2.85 55.08
C THR A 2 -61.43 -1.87 53.89
N LEU A 3 -62.62 -1.67 53.31
CA LEU A 3 -63.39 -0.41 53.17
C LEU A 3 -62.65 0.94 52.98
N GLY A 4 -63.12 1.73 52.00
CA GLY A 4 -62.99 3.19 52.08
C GLY A 4 -63.24 3.94 50.76
N SER A 5 -64.49 4.35 50.53
CA SER A 5 -64.91 5.28 49.47
C SER A 5 -64.34 6.70 49.66
N GLY A 6 -64.13 7.47 48.58
CA GLY A 6 -63.81 8.90 48.72
C GLY A 6 -63.87 9.69 47.41
N LYS A 7 -64.94 10.46 47.26
CA LYS A 7 -65.41 11.29 46.13
C LYS A 7 -64.45 12.41 45.64
N GLN A 8 -64.37 12.55 44.32
CA GLN A 8 -64.79 13.72 43.49
C GLN A 8 -64.42 15.16 43.92
N THR A 9 -63.65 15.89 43.07
CA THR A 9 -63.83 17.30 42.60
C THR A 9 -62.59 17.70 41.77
N ARG A 10 -62.67 17.96 40.45
CA ARG A 10 -63.15 19.15 39.69
C ARG A 10 -62.15 20.33 39.67
N ALA A 11 -61.98 20.86 38.45
CA ALA A 11 -61.41 22.15 38.03
C ALA A 11 -59.88 22.19 37.82
N SER A 12 -59.31 22.95 36.89
CA SER A 12 -59.73 23.68 35.68
C SER A 12 -58.51 24.51 35.28
N VAL A 13 -58.24 24.64 33.96
CA VAL A 13 -57.72 25.85 33.31
C VAL A 13 -56.21 26.18 33.37
N ASN A 14 -55.67 26.27 32.14
CA ASN A 14 -54.59 27.11 31.61
C ASN A 14 -53.17 26.91 32.18
N SER A 15 -52.08 26.92 31.39
CA SER A 15 -51.79 27.73 30.22
C SER A 15 -50.59 27.12 29.49
N ARG A 16 -50.57 27.16 28.17
CA ARG A 16 -49.34 26.97 27.39
C ARG A 16 -48.34 28.08 27.73
N PRO A 17 -47.04 27.81 27.81
CA PRO A 17 -46.04 28.77 27.36
C PRO A 17 -45.65 28.42 25.92
N MET A 18 -45.87 29.38 25.01
CA MET A 18 -45.07 29.47 23.80
C MET A 18 -43.62 29.68 24.23
N TYR A 19 -42.74 28.73 23.90
CA TYR A 19 -41.32 29.02 23.75
C TYR A 19 -40.96 28.79 22.29
N SER A 20 -40.95 29.90 21.56
CA SER A 20 -40.05 30.14 20.45
C SER A 20 -38.61 29.94 20.97
N GLY A 21 -38.02 28.80 20.66
CA GLY A 21 -36.65 28.46 21.03
C GLY A 21 -35.93 27.95 19.79
N GLN A 22 -34.92 28.69 19.38
CA GLN A 22 -34.08 28.48 18.21
C GLN A 22 -33.61 27.02 18.13
N ASN A 23 -33.95 26.32 17.04
CA ASN A 23 -33.23 25.11 16.65
C ASN A 23 -31.85 25.52 16.13
N GLY A 24 -30.93 25.73 17.06
CA GLY A 24 -29.50 25.83 16.80
C GLY A 24 -29.03 24.53 16.19
N SER A 25 -28.95 24.49 14.86
CA SER A 25 -28.21 23.46 14.15
C SER A 25 -26.73 23.59 14.56
N CYS A 26 -26.30 22.75 15.49
CA CYS A 26 -24.89 22.53 15.79
C CYS A 26 -24.28 21.76 14.60
N TRP A 27 -24.05 22.47 13.50
CA TRP A 27 -23.06 22.00 12.53
C TRP A 27 -21.74 22.07 13.27
N VAL A 28 -21.16 20.91 13.58
CA VAL A 28 -19.75 20.87 13.98
C VAL A 28 -18.98 21.45 12.80
N GLN A 29 -18.68 22.74 12.89
CA GLN A 29 -17.99 23.47 11.84
C GLN A 29 -16.58 22.94 11.82
N ASN A 30 -16.32 22.02 10.90
CA ASN A 30 -14.99 21.51 10.64
C ASN A 30 -14.19 22.62 9.95
N ARG A 31 -13.73 23.61 10.73
CA ARG A 31 -12.95 24.76 10.25
C ARG A 31 -11.75 24.35 9.41
N LEU A 32 -11.23 23.13 9.64
CA LEU A 32 -10.16 22.52 8.84
C LEU A 32 -10.58 22.20 7.40
N LEU A 33 -11.81 21.72 7.19
CA LEU A 33 -12.32 21.37 5.86
C LEU A 33 -12.78 22.61 5.08
N ASP A 34 -12.99 23.73 5.74
CA ASP A 34 -13.30 25.00 5.09
C ASP A 34 -12.05 25.64 4.43
N LEU A 35 -10.86 25.12 4.70
CA LEU A 35 -9.61 25.57 4.10
C LEU A 35 -9.46 25.09 2.65
N PRO A 36 -8.70 25.83 1.82
CA PRO A 36 -8.25 25.35 0.51
C PRO A 36 -7.44 24.05 0.64
N ASP A 37 -7.59 23.16 -0.35
CA ASP A 37 -6.94 21.85 -0.35
C ASP A 37 -5.41 21.95 -0.23
N ASP A 38 -4.78 22.95 -0.83
CA ASP A 38 -3.33 23.18 -0.75
C ASP A 38 -2.82 23.38 0.68
N VAL A 39 -3.58 24.14 1.48
CA VAL A 39 -3.26 24.37 2.90
C VAL A 39 -3.41 23.07 3.68
N ILE A 40 -4.47 22.30 3.38
CA ILE A 40 -4.70 21.01 4.01
C ILE A 40 -3.56 20.04 3.65
N TYR A 41 -3.09 19.98 2.40
CA TYR A 41 -1.96 19.14 2.02
C TYR A 41 -0.68 19.48 2.80
N VAL A 42 -0.39 20.77 3.00
CA VAL A 42 0.74 21.21 3.81
C VAL A 42 0.57 20.73 5.25
N ILE A 43 -0.60 20.93 5.86
CA ILE A 43 -0.87 20.45 7.23
C ILE A 43 -0.67 18.94 7.32
N LEU A 44 -1.24 18.17 6.39
CA LEU A 44 -1.11 16.72 6.34
C LEU A 44 0.35 16.26 6.13
N SER A 45 1.18 17.04 5.43
CA SER A 45 2.60 16.69 5.21
C SER A 45 3.44 16.69 6.50
N TYR A 46 2.98 17.38 7.55
CA TYR A 46 3.61 17.37 8.87
C TYR A 46 3.15 16.20 9.75
N CYS A 47 2.05 15.52 9.39
CA CYS A 47 1.54 14.40 10.17
C CYS A 47 2.43 13.16 10.03
N ASP A 48 2.51 12.38 11.11
CA ASP A 48 3.13 11.06 11.09
C ASP A 48 2.21 10.04 10.42
N LEU A 49 2.76 8.84 10.14
CA LEU A 49 2.04 7.77 9.47
C LEU A 49 0.74 7.39 10.19
N GLN A 50 0.77 7.32 11.54
CA GLN A 50 -0.40 6.91 12.30
C GLN A 50 -1.48 7.97 12.25
N SER A 51 -1.11 9.25 12.40
CA SER A 51 -2.08 10.35 12.30
C SER A 51 -2.71 10.43 10.91
N LEU A 52 -1.94 10.26 9.83
CA LEU A 52 -2.50 10.17 8.47
C LEU A 52 -3.50 9.01 8.34
N GLY A 53 -3.17 7.84 8.90
CA GLY A 53 -4.05 6.69 8.94
C GLY A 53 -5.36 6.96 9.70
N ARG A 54 -5.29 7.61 10.87
CA ARG A 54 -6.47 7.99 11.67
C ARG A 54 -7.31 9.06 10.97
N LEU A 55 -6.68 10.10 10.42
CA LEU A 55 -7.34 11.19 9.69
C LEU A 55 -8.12 10.67 8.46
N SER A 56 -7.58 9.66 7.78
CA SER A 56 -8.27 9.03 6.65
C SER A 56 -9.59 8.35 7.02
N GLN A 57 -9.81 8.04 8.30
CA GLN A 57 -11.02 7.39 8.79
C GLN A 57 -12.08 8.38 9.27
N VAL A 58 -11.76 9.67 9.40
CA VAL A 58 -12.68 10.68 9.94
C VAL A 58 -13.78 11.02 8.92
N CYS A 59 -13.40 11.31 7.67
CA CYS A 59 -14.36 11.59 6.61
C CYS A 59 -13.80 11.25 5.22
N ARG A 60 -14.69 11.09 4.22
CA ARG A 60 -14.31 10.75 2.84
C ARG A 60 -13.37 11.78 2.21
N ARG A 61 -13.52 13.06 2.56
CA ARG A 61 -12.64 14.13 2.05
C ARG A 61 -11.22 13.99 2.59
N LEU A 62 -11.05 13.79 3.89
CA LEU A 62 -9.71 13.53 4.47
C LEU A 62 -9.12 12.21 3.99
N ALA A 63 -9.95 11.18 3.78
CA ALA A 63 -9.52 9.94 3.15
C ALA A 63 -8.93 10.18 1.75
N TYR A 64 -9.60 11.00 0.94
CA TYR A 64 -9.13 11.39 -0.38
C TYR A 64 -7.85 12.25 -0.31
N LEU A 65 -7.83 13.31 0.48
CA LEU A 65 -6.68 14.23 0.57
C LEU A 65 -5.43 13.52 1.13
N SER A 66 -5.57 12.70 2.17
CA SER A 66 -4.47 11.90 2.72
C SER A 66 -3.98 10.80 1.76
N SER A 67 -4.77 10.43 0.76
CA SER A 67 -4.33 9.46 -0.25
C SER A 67 -3.43 10.06 -1.34
N GLN A 68 -3.39 11.38 -1.45
CA GLN A 68 -2.63 12.09 -2.49
C GLN A 68 -1.14 12.01 -2.25
N ASP A 69 -0.39 11.68 -3.31
CA ASP A 69 1.06 11.43 -3.24
C ASP A 69 1.87 12.63 -2.72
N CYS A 70 1.39 13.87 -2.90
CA CYS A 70 2.05 15.09 -2.41
C CYS A 70 2.28 15.07 -0.88
N VAL A 71 1.31 14.54 -0.11
CA VAL A 71 1.41 14.40 1.35
C VAL A 71 2.54 13.45 1.75
N TRP A 72 2.78 12.42 0.93
CA TRP A 72 3.76 11.36 1.21
C TRP A 72 5.18 11.70 0.74
N LEU A 73 5.36 12.77 -0.04
CA LEU A 73 6.67 13.16 -0.57
C LEU A 73 7.66 13.46 0.55
N GLU A 74 7.23 14.13 1.62
CA GLU A 74 8.11 14.48 2.74
C GLU A 74 8.52 13.24 3.53
N LEU A 75 7.57 12.33 3.78
CA LEU A 75 7.87 11.04 4.39
C LEU A 75 8.82 10.20 3.52
N ARG A 76 8.60 10.19 2.19
CA ARG A 76 9.47 9.48 1.24
C ARG A 76 10.92 9.95 1.30
N LYS A 77 11.18 11.25 1.49
CA LYS A 77 12.55 11.78 1.61
C LYS A 77 13.29 11.15 2.80
N ARG A 78 12.58 10.87 3.89
CA ARG A 78 13.12 10.23 5.10
C ARG A 78 13.34 8.72 4.91
N LEU A 79 12.55 8.09 4.04
CA LEU A 79 12.61 6.65 3.74
C LEU A 79 13.61 6.35 2.61
N THR A 80 14.91 6.34 2.94
CA THR A 80 16.00 6.12 1.98
C THR A 80 16.14 4.68 1.49
N ALA A 81 15.57 3.71 2.21
CA ALA A 81 15.75 2.27 1.97
C ALA A 81 15.17 1.75 0.64
N VAL A 82 14.16 2.42 0.07
CA VAL A 82 13.44 1.96 -1.14
C VAL A 82 13.51 3.04 -2.23
N ARG A 83 14.72 3.48 -2.58
CA ARG A 83 14.93 4.30 -3.79
C ARG A 83 15.09 3.38 -5.00
N SER A 84 14.06 3.28 -5.84
CA SER A 84 14.22 2.64 -7.14
C SER A 84 15.14 3.49 -8.02
N LYS A 85 16.25 2.92 -8.48
CA LYS A 85 17.14 3.55 -9.48
C LYS A 85 16.45 3.75 -10.83
N GLU A 86 15.31 3.08 -11.06
CA GLU A 86 14.52 3.20 -12.29
C GLU A 86 13.73 4.51 -12.38
N ASP A 87 13.57 5.28 -11.29
CA ASP A 87 12.91 6.59 -11.39
C ASP A 87 13.64 7.57 -12.31
N ARG A 88 14.93 7.32 -12.58
CA ARG A 88 15.77 8.14 -13.46
C ARG A 88 15.68 7.77 -14.95
N HIS A 89 15.19 6.60 -15.29
CA HIS A 89 15.08 6.16 -16.69
C HIS A 89 13.61 6.12 -17.07
N LYS A 90 13.23 6.90 -18.08
CA LYS A 90 11.92 6.82 -18.74
C LYS A 90 11.83 5.47 -19.46
N THR A 91 11.65 4.37 -18.74
CA THR A 91 11.44 3.06 -19.35
C THR A 91 10.05 3.09 -20.00
N ARG A 92 10.02 3.35 -21.30
CA ARG A 92 8.86 3.18 -22.19
C ARG A 92 8.51 1.69 -22.21
N GLY A 93 7.74 1.23 -21.24
CA GLY A 93 7.31 -0.16 -21.15
C GLY A 93 6.41 -0.31 -19.94
N SER A 94 5.23 -0.89 -20.13
CA SER A 94 4.05 -0.77 -19.28
C SER A 94 4.21 -1.36 -17.87
N HIS A 95 4.86 -0.64 -16.97
CA HIS A 95 4.83 -0.93 -15.53
C HIS A 95 4.18 0.24 -14.81
N LYS A 96 3.11 -0.08 -14.07
CA LYS A 96 2.40 0.87 -13.22
C LYS A 96 3.39 1.38 -12.18
N ARG A 97 3.88 2.62 -12.35
CA ARG A 97 4.70 3.29 -11.34
C ARG A 97 3.95 3.20 -10.01
N LEU A 98 4.61 2.62 -9.01
CA LEU A 98 4.08 2.63 -7.66
C LEU A 98 3.91 4.08 -7.23
N SER A 99 2.76 4.39 -6.64
CA SER A 99 2.52 5.72 -6.09
C SER A 99 3.51 6.01 -4.96
N VAL A 100 3.75 7.28 -4.65
CA VAL A 100 4.62 7.68 -3.53
C VAL A 100 4.11 7.06 -2.22
N ARG A 101 2.79 7.07 -2.01
CA ARG A 101 2.15 6.41 -0.87
C ARG A 101 2.47 4.91 -0.78
N GLU A 102 2.37 4.18 -1.90
CA GLU A 102 2.69 2.75 -1.93
C GLU A 102 4.16 2.46 -1.65
N HIS A 103 5.06 3.27 -2.19
CA HIS A 103 6.49 3.19 -1.86
C HIS A 103 6.76 3.36 -0.37
N CYS A 104 6.15 4.38 0.25
CA CYS A 104 6.28 4.60 1.70
C CYS A 104 5.74 3.40 2.49
N ARG A 105 4.58 2.85 2.09
CA ARG A 105 4.00 1.64 2.70
C ARG A 105 4.97 0.46 2.63
N TYR A 106 5.58 0.19 1.48
CA TYR A 106 6.56 -0.88 1.35
C TYR A 106 7.79 -0.64 2.21
N ALA A 107 8.39 0.55 2.16
CA ALA A 107 9.56 0.86 2.96
C ALA A 107 9.33 0.64 4.46
N ILE A 108 8.16 1.05 4.96
CA ILE A 108 7.78 0.87 6.37
C ILE A 108 7.58 -0.61 6.69
N ASN A 109 6.86 -1.34 5.85
CA ASN A 109 6.70 -2.79 6.01
C ASN A 109 8.06 -3.50 6.07
N TRP A 110 9.00 -3.15 5.20
CA TRP A 110 10.35 -3.70 5.20
C TRP A 110 11.11 -3.40 6.50
N MET A 111 11.07 -2.15 6.97
CA MET A 111 11.72 -1.76 8.23
C MET A 111 11.12 -2.46 9.45
N GLN A 112 9.82 -2.77 9.41
CA GLN A 112 9.10 -3.46 10.49
C GLN A 112 9.13 -4.99 10.36
N GLY A 113 9.74 -5.53 9.29
CA GLY A 113 9.74 -6.97 9.04
C GLY A 113 8.38 -7.55 8.63
N HIS A 114 7.44 -6.71 8.17
CA HIS A 114 6.13 -7.13 7.68
C HIS A 114 6.22 -7.57 6.21
N PHE A 115 6.53 -8.86 6.00
CA PHE A 115 6.53 -9.47 4.68
C PHE A 115 5.81 -10.82 4.70
N LYS A 116 5.44 -11.29 3.50
CA LYS A 116 4.95 -12.66 3.30
C LYS A 116 6.06 -13.45 2.63
N ASP A 117 6.46 -14.54 3.26
CA ASP A 117 7.37 -15.50 2.64
C ASP A 117 6.60 -16.33 1.60
N LEU A 118 7.14 -16.40 0.38
CA LEU A 118 6.51 -17.07 -0.74
C LEU A 118 7.55 -17.97 -1.41
N ARG A 119 7.24 -19.27 -1.49
CA ARG A 119 8.04 -20.22 -2.25
C ARG A 119 7.70 -20.12 -3.74
N LEU A 120 8.57 -19.46 -4.51
CA LEU A 120 8.34 -19.24 -5.95
C LEU A 120 8.73 -20.45 -6.83
N ILE A 121 9.85 -21.11 -6.52
CA ILE A 121 10.38 -22.24 -7.30
C ILE A 121 10.97 -23.25 -6.32
N HIS A 122 10.71 -24.54 -6.56
CA HIS A 122 11.34 -25.64 -5.83
C HIS A 122 12.32 -26.38 -6.75
N HIS A 123 13.55 -26.56 -6.28
CA HIS A 123 14.58 -27.32 -6.97
C HIS A 123 14.94 -28.57 -6.17
N GLY A 124 14.85 -29.75 -6.78
CA GLY A 124 15.24 -31.01 -6.13
C GLY A 124 16.76 -31.25 -6.06
N VAL A 125 17.59 -30.24 -6.28
CA VAL A 125 19.04 -30.37 -6.42
C VAL A 125 19.74 -29.49 -5.38
N LYS A 126 20.82 -29.99 -4.79
CA LYS A 126 21.63 -29.27 -3.79
C LYS A 126 22.63 -28.34 -4.47
N GLN A 127 22.13 -27.44 -5.31
CA GLN A 127 22.92 -26.38 -5.92
C GLN A 127 22.39 -25.05 -5.38
N LEU A 128 23.29 -24.14 -4.98
CA LEU A 128 22.90 -22.76 -4.72
C LEU A 128 22.68 -22.06 -6.07
N PRO A 129 21.44 -21.71 -6.44
CA PRO A 129 21.17 -21.16 -7.75
C PRO A 129 21.68 -19.71 -7.84
N TRP A 130 22.22 -19.36 -9.00
CA TRP A 130 22.42 -17.96 -9.37
C TRP A 130 21.11 -17.38 -9.87
N LEU A 131 20.73 -16.20 -9.38
CA LEU A 131 19.47 -15.54 -9.67
C LEU A 131 19.72 -14.15 -10.24
N GLN A 132 18.96 -13.76 -11.26
CA GLN A 132 18.95 -12.39 -11.74
C GLN A 132 17.56 -12.00 -12.26
N VAL A 133 17.02 -10.89 -11.77
CA VAL A 133 15.83 -10.27 -12.34
C VAL A 133 16.25 -9.33 -13.47
N ASN A 134 15.66 -9.49 -14.66
CA ASN A 134 15.86 -8.59 -15.78
C ASN A 134 14.57 -8.47 -16.61
N ASN A 135 14.10 -7.25 -16.88
CA ASN A 135 12.90 -6.94 -17.67
C ASN A 135 11.69 -7.81 -17.27
N HIS A 136 11.37 -7.87 -15.97
CA HIS A 136 10.24 -8.65 -15.42
C HIS A 136 10.33 -10.16 -15.60
N ASN A 137 11.54 -10.65 -15.85
CA ASN A 137 11.82 -12.07 -15.91
C ASN A 137 12.83 -12.44 -14.84
N LEU A 138 12.54 -13.51 -14.11
CA LEU A 138 13.48 -14.11 -13.19
C LEU A 138 14.29 -15.16 -13.93
N TRP A 139 15.60 -14.94 -14.03
CA TRP A 139 16.55 -15.90 -14.53
C TRP A 139 17.15 -16.68 -13.38
N VAL A 140 17.25 -17.99 -13.54
CA VAL A 140 17.67 -18.93 -12.49
C VAL A 140 18.60 -19.99 -13.08
N SER A 141 19.74 -20.26 -12.44
CA SER A 141 20.56 -21.41 -12.81
C SER A 141 19.97 -22.69 -12.22
N TYR A 142 20.01 -23.76 -13.01
CA TYR A 142 19.55 -25.08 -12.60
C TYR A 142 20.40 -26.16 -13.28
N LYS A 143 21.27 -26.80 -12.50
CA LYS A 143 22.33 -27.69 -12.99
C LYS A 143 23.13 -26.99 -14.09
N ASN A 144 23.30 -27.64 -15.23
CA ASN A 144 23.93 -27.14 -16.45
C ASN A 144 23.00 -26.28 -17.34
N GLN A 145 21.91 -25.74 -16.78
CA GLN A 145 20.89 -25.00 -17.52
C GLN A 145 20.63 -23.63 -16.90
N ILE A 146 20.11 -22.72 -17.71
CA ILE A 146 19.58 -21.43 -17.25
C ILE A 146 18.12 -21.36 -17.65
N ARG A 147 17.24 -21.09 -16.69
CA ARG A 147 15.79 -20.99 -16.85
C ARG A 147 15.34 -19.55 -16.69
N CYS A 148 14.41 -19.13 -17.52
CA CYS A 148 13.81 -17.81 -17.46
C CYS A 148 12.31 -17.94 -17.18
N TYR A 149 11.83 -17.38 -16.08
CA TYR A 149 10.44 -17.36 -15.68
C TYR A 149 9.85 -15.96 -15.84
N LYS A 150 8.66 -15.87 -16.41
CA LYS A 150 7.94 -14.60 -16.49
C LYS A 150 7.33 -14.27 -15.12
N GLN A 151 7.52 -13.04 -14.66
CA GLN A 151 6.82 -12.55 -13.48
C GLN A 151 5.42 -12.07 -13.87
N GLN A 152 4.42 -12.52 -13.11
CA GLN A 152 3.04 -12.09 -13.23
C GLN A 152 2.83 -10.76 -12.50
N THR A 153 1.73 -10.07 -12.82
CA THR A 153 1.35 -8.79 -12.20
C THR A 153 1.05 -8.88 -10.71
N ASN A 154 0.67 -10.07 -10.23
CA ASN A 154 0.40 -10.38 -8.83
C ASN A 154 1.68 -10.73 -8.03
N GLY A 155 2.86 -10.71 -8.66
CA GLY A 155 4.15 -11.04 -8.03
C GLY A 155 4.54 -12.52 -8.08
N PHE A 156 3.64 -13.41 -8.55
CA PHE A 156 3.97 -14.81 -8.76
C PHE A 156 4.78 -15.03 -10.05
N LEU A 157 5.33 -16.23 -10.21
CA LEU A 157 5.97 -16.65 -11.44
C LEU A 157 5.03 -17.58 -12.22
N HIS A 158 5.18 -17.61 -13.54
CA HIS A 158 4.62 -18.71 -14.32
C HIS A 158 5.26 -20.03 -13.90
N GLU A 159 4.47 -21.11 -13.84
CA GLU A 159 4.94 -22.45 -13.44
C GLU A 159 6.04 -22.98 -14.38
N LEU A 160 5.89 -22.72 -15.68
CA LEU A 160 6.82 -23.16 -16.71
C LEU A 160 7.79 -22.03 -17.10
N PRO A 161 9.06 -22.36 -17.36
CA PRO A 161 10.02 -21.38 -17.87
C PRO A 161 9.65 -20.98 -19.29
N MET A 162 9.67 -19.67 -19.57
CA MET A 162 9.51 -19.12 -20.91
C MET A 162 10.72 -19.41 -21.81
N LYS A 163 11.92 -19.44 -21.23
CA LYS A 163 13.15 -19.76 -21.95
C LYS A 163 13.99 -20.74 -21.16
N LEU A 164 14.63 -21.65 -21.88
CA LEU A 164 15.54 -22.64 -21.33
C LEU A 164 16.82 -22.65 -22.16
N LEU A 165 17.93 -22.24 -21.55
CA LEU A 165 19.25 -22.27 -22.18
C LEU A 165 20.01 -23.50 -21.71
N ARG A 166 20.59 -24.21 -22.68
CA ARG A 166 21.36 -25.44 -22.50
C ARG A 166 22.66 -25.32 -23.28
N GLY A 167 23.67 -26.09 -22.89
CA GLY A 167 24.95 -26.14 -23.60
C GLY A 167 26.15 -26.37 -22.69
N HIS A 168 26.02 -26.04 -21.40
CA HIS A 168 27.04 -26.39 -20.43
C HIS A 168 27.07 -27.90 -20.20
N ARG A 169 28.28 -28.44 -20.04
CA ARG A 169 28.49 -29.83 -19.61
C ARG A 169 28.33 -29.93 -18.09
N ASP A 170 28.89 -28.95 -17.40
CA ASP A 170 28.88 -28.85 -15.94
C ASP A 170 27.87 -27.81 -15.44
N ASP A 171 27.75 -27.71 -14.11
CA ASP A 171 26.79 -26.81 -13.48
C ASP A 171 27.11 -25.34 -13.75
N VAL A 172 26.07 -24.57 -14.05
CA VAL A 172 26.16 -23.11 -14.21
C VAL A 172 26.30 -22.48 -12.84
N GLY A 173 27.51 -21.98 -12.56
CA GLY A 173 27.83 -21.32 -11.29
C GLY A 173 27.46 -19.84 -11.27
N ARG A 174 27.52 -19.17 -12.43
CA ARG A 174 27.22 -17.73 -12.54
C ARG A 174 26.75 -17.39 -13.96
N PHE A 175 25.86 -16.42 -14.06
CA PHE A 175 25.53 -15.80 -15.34
C PHE A 175 25.18 -14.31 -15.17
N VAL A 176 25.22 -13.57 -16.26
CA VAL A 176 24.72 -12.19 -16.33
C VAL A 176 23.83 -12.07 -17.56
N VAL A 177 22.65 -11.47 -17.37
CA VAL A 177 21.70 -11.16 -18.44
C VAL A 177 21.62 -9.65 -18.63
N ARG A 178 21.80 -9.18 -19.86
CA ARG A 178 21.63 -7.77 -20.21
C ARG A 178 21.33 -7.65 -21.70
N ASP A 179 20.44 -6.74 -22.09
CA ASP A 179 20.18 -6.39 -23.49
C ASP A 179 19.97 -7.63 -24.40
N ASN A 180 19.14 -8.57 -23.92
CA ASN A 180 18.85 -9.88 -24.55
C ASN A 180 20.04 -10.86 -24.68
N MET A 181 21.21 -10.53 -24.15
CA MET A 181 22.37 -11.40 -24.10
C MET A 181 22.49 -12.08 -22.74
N VAL A 182 22.92 -13.35 -22.74
CA VAL A 182 23.28 -14.10 -21.53
C VAL A 182 24.74 -14.53 -21.65
N VAL A 183 25.54 -14.17 -20.65
CA VAL A 183 26.92 -14.64 -20.51
C VAL A 183 26.98 -15.53 -19.28
N SER A 184 27.47 -16.76 -19.40
CA SER A 184 27.47 -17.75 -18.33
C SER A 184 28.81 -18.47 -18.19
N GLY A 185 29.15 -18.82 -16.96
CA GLY A 185 30.33 -19.63 -16.62
C GLY A 185 29.93 -20.90 -15.89
N SER A 186 30.50 -22.02 -16.32
CA SER A 186 30.46 -23.31 -15.61
C SER A 186 31.78 -23.59 -14.90
N ARG A 187 31.75 -24.46 -13.89
CA ARG A 187 32.94 -24.96 -13.20
C ARG A 187 33.30 -26.35 -13.68
#